data_AF-A0A7C0XPT0-F1
#
_entry.id   AF-A0A7C0XPT0-F1
#
_cell.length_a   1.000
_cell.length_b   1.000
_cell.length_c   1.000
_cell.angle_alpha   90.00
_cell.angle_beta   90.00
_cell.angle_gamma   90.00
#
_symmetry.space_group_name_H-M   'P 1'
#
loop_
_entity.id
_entity.type
_entity.pdbx_description
1 polymer ?
#
loop_
_entity_poly.entity_id
_entity_poly.type
_entity_poly.pdbx_seq_one_letter_code
_entity_poly.pdbx_strand_id
1 'polypeptide(L)'
;MDRRRFKYYQAAIGAFVGALVGWSVITGNLLLPIFAMIVGMALDHLCRRRVTEVVEDEMILRVSERASRRALQVFVAVSGLVGMLLVAFRGTEYAGLAQVGYTLAFSACALLMLYILFYGYYNRRGIG
;
A
#
# COMPACT_ATOMS: atom_id res chain seq x y z
N MET A 1 -8.79 15.87 12.55
CA MET A 1 -7.43 16.25 12.11
C MET A 1 -7.53 16.84 10.72
N ASP A 2 -6.84 17.95 10.41
CA ASP A 2 -6.90 18.56 9.07
C ASP A 2 -6.48 17.57 7.97
N ARG A 3 -7.22 17.57 6.86
CA ARG A 3 -7.03 16.65 5.71
C ARG A 3 -5.60 16.67 5.16
N ARG A 4 -4.95 17.85 5.17
CA ARG A 4 -3.54 17.99 4.77
C ARG A 4 -2.61 17.26 5.74
N ARG A 5 -2.79 17.43 7.04
CA ARG A 5 -2.00 16.76 8.08
C ARG A 5 -2.20 15.24 8.02
N PHE A 6 -3.44 14.78 7.82
CA PHE A 6 -3.73 13.35 7.65
C PHE A 6 -2.97 12.70 6.48
N LYS A 7 -2.93 13.35 5.31
CA LYS A 7 -2.16 12.86 4.16
C LYS A 7 -0.65 12.77 4.46
N TYR A 8 -0.09 13.74 5.18
CA TYR A 8 1.31 13.69 5.61
C TYR A 8 1.60 12.54 6.57
N TYR A 9 0.76 12.33 7.58
CA TYR A 9 0.93 11.20 8.51
C TYR A 9 0.82 9.85 7.80
N GLN A 10 -0.14 9.71 6.86
CA GLN A 10 -0.28 8.48 6.09
C GLN A 10 0.95 8.19 5.22
N ALA A 11 1.50 9.23 4.56
CA ALA A 11 2.73 9.09 3.79
C ALA A 11 3.93 8.74 4.68
N ALA A 12 4.04 9.35 5.86
CA ALA A 12 5.11 9.05 6.82
C ALA A 12 5.03 7.62 7.36
N ILE A 13 3.83 7.14 7.72
CA ILE A 13 3.60 5.76 8.15
C ILE A 13 3.96 4.78 7.02
N GLY A 14 3.52 5.05 5.78
CA GLY A 14 3.84 4.23 4.62
C GLY A 14 5.34 4.14 4.34
N ALA A 15 6.06 5.27 4.40
CA ALA A 15 7.51 5.31 4.23
C ALA A 15 8.23 4.53 5.34
N PHE A 16 7.79 4.66 6.59
CA PHE A 16 8.35 3.94 7.73
C PHE A 16 8.15 2.41 7.60
N VAL A 17 6.94 1.97 7.27
CA VAL A 17 6.63 0.55 7.04
C VAL A 17 7.46 0.01 5.87
N GLY A 18 7.56 0.75 4.76
CA GLY A 18 8.37 0.38 3.61
C GLY A 18 9.85 0.20 3.95
N ALA A 19 10.41 1.11 4.75
CA ALA A 19 11.80 1.01 5.22
C ALA A 19 12.03 -0.22 6.11
N LEU A 20 11.11 -0.51 7.04
CA LEU A 20 11.19 -1.68 7.91
C LEU A 20 11.08 -2.99 7.13
N VAL A 21 10.19 -3.05 6.13
CA VAL A 21 10.04 -4.22 5.25
C VAL A 21 11.31 -4.40 4.41
N GLY A 22 11.87 -3.34 3.85
CA GLY A 22 13.14 -3.40 3.12
C GLY A 22 14.29 -3.92 3.99
N TRP A 23 14.40 -3.45 5.23
CA TRP A 23 15.39 -3.92 6.19
C TRP A 23 15.21 -5.39 6.58
N SER A 24 13.97 -5.83 6.73
CA SER A 24 13.64 -7.25 6.96
C SER A 24 14.12 -8.15 5.83
N VAL A 25 13.92 -7.75 4.58
CA VAL A 25 14.32 -8.55 3.41
C VAL A 25 15.84 -8.74 3.38
N ILE A 26 16.62 -7.72 3.77
CA ILE A 26 18.08 -7.81 3.86
C ILE A 26 18.50 -8.78 4.97
N THR A 27 17.88 -8.65 6.14
CA THR A 27 18.19 -9.48 7.33
C THR A 27 17.64 -10.91 7.25
N GLY A 28 16.77 -11.21 6.28
CA GLY A 28 16.14 -12.53 6.11
C GLY A 28 15.15 -12.88 7.22
N ASN A 29 14.74 -11.91 8.04
CA ASN A 29 13.88 -12.13 9.21
C ASN A 29 12.40 -11.89 8.85
N LEU A 30 11.59 -12.96 8.86
CA LEU A 30 10.16 -12.92 8.51
C LEU A 30 9.25 -12.29 9.56
N LEU A 31 9.70 -12.21 10.82
CA LEU A 31 8.88 -11.69 11.91
C LEU A 31 8.74 -10.15 11.85
N LEU A 32 9.83 -9.45 11.55
CA LEU A 32 9.89 -7.99 11.41
C LEU A 32 8.83 -7.38 10.45
N PRO A 33 8.67 -7.87 9.21
CA PRO A 33 7.78 -7.26 8.21
C PRO A 33 6.31 -7.59 8.48
N ILE A 34 6.01 -8.75 9.10
CA ILE A 34 4.67 -9.10 9.57
C ILE A 34 4.24 -8.14 10.68
N PHE A 35 5.10 -7.92 11.69
CA PHE A 35 4.83 -6.94 12.75
C PHE A 35 4.70 -5.52 12.18
N ALA A 36 5.57 -5.11 11.26
CA ALA A 36 5.50 -3.80 10.62
C ALA A 36 4.19 -3.58 9.86
N MET A 37 3.69 -4.60 9.16
CA MET A 37 2.40 -4.57 8.46
C MET A 37 1.22 -4.43 9.43
N ILE A 38 1.19 -5.21 10.51
CA ILE A 38 0.11 -5.15 11.51
C ILE A 38 0.08 -3.78 12.18
N VAL A 39 1.24 -3.28 12.61
CA VAL A 39 1.37 -1.95 13.23
C VAL A 39 1.01 -0.85 12.24
N GLY A 40 1.46 -0.94 10.99
CA GLY A 40 1.12 -0.01 9.93
C GLY A 40 -0.38 0.08 9.67
N MET A 41 -1.05 -1.07 9.55
CA MET A 41 -2.51 -1.14 9.37
C MET A 41 -3.27 -0.60 10.59
N ALA A 42 -2.82 -0.92 11.81
CA ALA A 42 -3.43 -0.43 13.05
C ALA A 42 -3.31 1.10 13.16
N LEU A 43 -2.14 1.65 12.85
CA LEU A 43 -1.91 3.10 12.84
C LEU A 43 -2.76 3.80 11.77
N ASP A 44 -2.82 3.27 10.54
CA ASP A 44 -3.68 3.82 9.49
C ASP A 44 -5.17 3.80 9.91
N HIS A 45 -5.63 2.71 10.54
CA HIS A 45 -7.00 2.59 11.04
C HIS A 45 -7.32 3.61 12.14
N LEU A 46 -6.41 3.79 13.11
CA LEU A 46 -6.54 4.78 14.18
C LEU A 46 -6.54 6.22 13.63
N CYS A 47 -5.65 6.52 12.68
CA CYS A 47 -5.62 7.80 12.02
C CYS A 47 -6.91 8.07 11.24
N ARG A 48 -7.47 7.07 10.55
CA ARG A 48 -8.77 7.20 9.85
C ARG A 48 -9.92 7.48 10.80
N ARG A 49 -9.99 6.83 11.96
CA ARG A 49 -11.03 7.09 12.97
C ARG A 49 -11.01 8.53 13.51
N ARG A 50 -9.86 9.21 13.46
CA ARG A 50 -9.66 10.59 13.95
C ARG A 50 -9.96 11.67 12.88
N VAL A 51 -10.30 11.27 11.67
CA VAL A 51 -10.73 12.15 10.58
C VAL A 51 -12.25 12.02 10.43
N THR A 52 -12.98 12.90 11.09
CA THR A 52 -14.38 13.17 10.81
C THR A 52 -14.47 13.87 9.46
N GLU A 53 -14.72 13.12 8.39
CA GLU A 53 -15.07 13.69 7.09
C GLU A 53 -16.52 13.28 6.79
N VAL A 54 -17.41 14.26 6.88
CA VAL A 54 -18.75 14.23 6.27
C VAL A 54 -18.51 14.13 4.77
N VAL A 55 -18.77 12.96 4.21
CA VAL A 55 -18.65 12.73 2.76
C VAL A 55 -19.91 13.29 2.13
N GLU A 56 -19.85 14.53 1.63
CA GLU A 56 -20.88 15.03 0.71
C GLU A 56 -20.92 14.15 -0.54
N ASP A 57 -22.14 13.81 -0.93
CA ASP A 57 -22.52 12.66 -1.74
C ASP A 57 -22.65 13.07 -3.22
N GLU A 58 -21.81 12.50 -4.09
CA GLU A 58 -21.93 12.60 -5.55
C GLU A 58 -21.80 11.18 -6.12
N MET A 59 -22.92 10.61 -6.51
CA MET A 59 -23.20 9.17 -6.38
C MET A 59 -22.61 8.26 -7.47
N ILE A 60 -22.36 8.73 -8.70
CA ILE A 60 -22.10 7.81 -9.83
C ILE A 60 -20.60 7.75 -10.21
N LEU A 61 -19.92 8.90 -10.35
CA LEU A 61 -18.49 8.95 -10.66
C LEU A 61 -17.61 8.47 -9.49
N ARG A 62 -18.06 8.67 -8.24
CA ARG A 62 -17.31 8.20 -7.07
C ARG A 62 -17.38 6.70 -6.82
N VAL A 63 -18.38 5.97 -7.33
CA VAL A 63 -18.45 4.51 -7.06
C VAL A 63 -17.34 3.77 -7.79
N SER A 64 -17.08 4.09 -9.06
CA SER A 64 -15.95 3.51 -9.80
C SER A 64 -14.60 3.96 -9.24
N GLU A 65 -14.49 5.22 -8.82
CA GLU A 65 -13.27 5.74 -8.19
C GLU A 65 -13.01 5.08 -6.82
N ARG A 66 -14.06 4.88 -6.01
CA ARG A 66 -13.97 4.23 -4.70
C ARG A 66 -13.69 2.74 -4.84
N ALA A 67 -14.31 2.06 -5.81
CA ALA A 67 -14.05 0.66 -6.12
C ALA A 67 -12.62 0.45 -6.63
N SER A 68 -12.14 1.26 -7.57
CA SER A 68 -10.76 1.17 -8.07
C SER A 68 -9.73 1.46 -6.98
N ARG A 69 -9.97 2.46 -6.12
CA ARG A 69 -9.11 2.78 -4.98
C ARG A 69 -9.07 1.64 -3.96
N ARG A 70 -10.21 0.98 -3.69
CA ARG A 70 -10.27 -0.20 -2.81
C ARG A 70 -9.60 -1.41 -3.45
N ALA A 71 -9.81 -1.64 -4.74
CA ALA A 71 -9.17 -2.72 -5.49
C ALA A 71 -7.64 -2.56 -5.46
N LEU A 72 -7.12 -1.35 -5.68
CA LEU A 72 -5.69 -1.06 -5.57
C LEU A 72 -5.16 -1.30 -4.15
N GLN A 73 -5.87 -0.85 -3.12
CA GLN A 73 -5.46 -1.10 -1.73
C GLN A 73 -5.37 -2.60 -1.42
N VAL A 74 -6.39 -3.38 -1.81
CA VAL A 74 -6.41 -4.83 -1.61
C VAL A 74 -5.32 -5.49 -2.44
N PHE A 75 -5.17 -5.13 -3.72
CA PHE A 75 -4.15 -5.68 -4.59
C PHE A 75 -2.74 -5.45 -4.04
N VAL A 76 -2.41 -4.23 -3.62
CA VAL A 76 -1.11 -3.90 -3.05
C VAL A 76 -0.87 -4.63 -1.72
N ALA A 77 -1.88 -4.72 -0.86
CA ALA A 77 -1.74 -5.45 0.41
C ALA A 77 -1.52 -6.96 0.20
N VAL A 78 -2.29 -7.57 -0.70
CA VAL A 78 -2.19 -9.00 -1.02
C VAL A 78 -0.89 -9.30 -1.75
N SER A 79 -0.54 -8.55 -2.79
CA SER A 79 0.73 -8.73 -3.51
C SER A 79 1.95 -8.47 -2.64
N GLY A 80 1.89 -7.51 -1.70
CA GLY A 80 2.93 -7.28 -0.71
C GLY A 80 3.09 -8.45 0.27
N LEU A 81 1.99 -8.99 0.79
CA LEU A 81 2.02 -10.18 1.67
C LEU A 81 2.55 -11.41 0.95
N VAL A 82 1.98 -11.72 -0.21
CA VAL A 82 2.35 -12.89 -1.01
C VAL A 82 3.79 -12.76 -1.50
N GLY A 83 4.18 -11.58 -1.98
CA GLY A 83 5.56 -11.31 -2.41
C GLY A 83 6.57 -11.49 -1.29
N MET A 84 6.25 -11.02 -0.08
CA MET A 84 7.08 -11.22 1.11
C MET A 84 7.22 -12.71 1.48
N LEU A 85 6.10 -13.45 1.52
CA LEU A 85 6.11 -14.88 1.82
C LEU A 85 6.92 -15.68 0.78
N LEU A 86 6.86 -15.30 -0.49
CA LEU A 86 7.64 -15.93 -1.55
C LEU A 86 9.14 -15.64 -1.41
N VAL A 87 9.52 -14.39 -1.09
CA VAL A 87 10.92 -14.01 -0.85
C VAL A 87 11.49 -14.68 0.40
N ALA A 88 10.67 -14.89 1.42
CA ALA A 88 11.05 -15.59 2.63
C ALA A 88 11.53 -17.03 2.40
N PHE A 89 10.93 -17.73 1.43
CA PHE A 89 11.31 -19.10 1.09
C PHE A 89 12.61 -19.21 0.28
N ARG A 90 13.35 -18.10 0.04
CA ARG A 90 14.60 -18.10 -0.75
C ARG A 90 15.67 -19.09 -0.27
N GLY A 91 15.65 -19.47 1.01
CA GLY A 91 16.65 -20.36 1.63
C GLY A 91 16.36 -21.86 1.49
N THR A 92 15.27 -22.24 0.81
CA THR A 92 14.87 -23.65 0.60
C THR A 92 15.14 -24.09 -0.84
N GLU A 93 14.87 -25.36 -1.19
CA GLU A 93 15.00 -25.89 -2.56
C GLU A 93 14.20 -25.09 -3.62
N TYR A 94 13.29 -24.23 -3.17
CA TYR A 94 12.42 -23.36 -3.97
C TYR A 94 13.00 -21.96 -4.21
N ALA A 95 14.31 -21.82 -4.41
CA ALA A 95 14.97 -20.52 -4.64
C ALA A 95 14.35 -19.69 -5.79
N GLY A 96 13.77 -20.35 -6.81
CA GLY A 96 13.09 -19.69 -7.93
C GLY A 96 11.83 -18.90 -7.53
N LEU A 97 11.16 -19.25 -6.41
CA LEU A 97 9.96 -18.55 -5.95
C LEU A 97 10.28 -17.15 -5.42
N ALA A 98 11.52 -16.89 -4.97
CA ALA A 98 11.93 -15.56 -4.54
C ALA A 98 11.86 -14.54 -5.68
N GLN A 99 12.19 -14.95 -6.91
CA GLN A 99 12.10 -14.10 -8.09
C GLN A 99 10.65 -13.72 -8.39
N VAL A 100 9.72 -14.67 -8.24
CA VAL A 100 8.27 -14.43 -8.36
C VAL A 100 7.78 -13.45 -7.30
N GLY A 101 8.32 -13.55 -6.07
CA GLY A 101 8.01 -12.60 -5.00
C GLY A 101 8.48 -11.18 -5.32
N TYR A 102 9.69 -11.01 -5.86
CA TYR A 102 10.19 -9.71 -6.30
C TYR A 102 9.38 -9.12 -7.45
N THR A 103 9.01 -9.90 -8.47
CA THR A 103 8.21 -9.39 -9.59
C THR A 103 6.82 -8.96 -9.15
N LEU A 104 6.19 -9.69 -8.23
CA LEU A 104 4.94 -9.29 -7.58
C LEU A 104 5.08 -7.95 -6.85
N ALA A 105 6.12 -7.78 -6.03
CA ALA A 105 6.36 -6.52 -5.32
C ALA A 105 6.60 -5.34 -6.30
N PHE A 106 7.40 -5.54 -7.35
CA PHE A 106 7.65 -4.50 -8.36
C PHE A 106 6.39 -4.14 -9.15
N SER A 107 5.56 -5.13 -9.52
CA SER A 107 4.29 -4.86 -10.21
C SER A 107 3.31 -4.06 -9.35
N ALA A 108 3.25 -4.34 -8.04
CA ALA A 108 2.43 -3.58 -7.10
C ALA A 108 2.88 -2.11 -6.99
N CYS A 109 4.19 -1.87 -6.90
CA CYS A 109 4.77 -0.53 -6.95
C CYS A 109 4.49 0.19 -8.27
N ALA A 110 4.63 -0.51 -9.41
CA ALA A 110 4.34 0.06 -10.73
C ALA A 110 2.87 0.47 -10.86
N LEU A 111 1.94 -0.36 -10.39
CA LEU A 111 0.50 -0.05 -10.37
C LEU A 111 0.18 1.16 -9.48
N LEU A 112 0.82 1.28 -8.31
CA LEU A 112 0.69 2.47 -7.47
C LEU A 112 1.18 3.73 -8.17
N MET A 113 2.34 3.66 -8.83
CA MET A 113 2.91 4.79 -9.56
C MET A 113 2.00 5.22 -10.71
N LEU A 114 1.48 4.24 -11.46
CA LEU A 114 0.52 4.43 -12.54
C LEU A 114 -0.79 5.04 -12.04
N TYR A 115 -1.29 4.60 -10.89
CA TYR A 115 -2.45 5.20 -10.24
C TYR A 115 -2.23 6.67 -9.88
N ILE A 116 -1.08 7.00 -9.26
CA ILE A 116 -0.74 8.39 -8.90
C ILE A 116 -0.62 9.25 -10.15
N LEU A 117 -0.01 8.72 -11.22
CA LEU A 117 0.16 9.41 -12.49
C LEU A 117 -1.20 9.73 -13.13
N PHE A 118 -2.09 8.74 -13.25
CA PHE A 118 -3.42 8.96 -13.81
C PHE A 118 -4.25 9.89 -12.92
N TYR A 119 -4.25 9.67 -11.61
CA TYR A 119 -4.95 10.55 -10.68
C TYR A 119 -4.46 12.00 -10.78
N GLY A 120 -3.14 12.20 -10.83
CA GLY A 120 -2.54 13.53 -11.02
C GLY A 120 -2.90 14.16 -12.36
N TYR A 121 -2.92 13.36 -13.44
CA TYR A 121 -3.29 13.82 -14.77
C TYR A 121 -4.75 14.25 -14.86
N TYR A 122 -5.68 13.43 -14.38
CA TYR A 122 -7.12 13.74 -14.39
C TYR A 122 -7.47 14.90 -13.45
N ASN A 123 -6.84 14.96 -12.27
CA ASN A 123 -7.04 16.06 -11.33
C ASN A 123 -6.53 17.39 -11.89
N ARG A 124 -5.41 17.41 -12.64
CA ARG A 124 -4.93 18.63 -13.32
C ARG A 124 -5.82 19.09 -14.46
N ARG A 125 -6.59 18.19 -15.07
CA ARG A 125 -7.53 18.51 -16.15
C ARG A 125 -8.93 18.88 -15.68
N GLY A 126 -9.19 18.91 -14.36
CA GLY A 126 -10.46 19.35 -13.78
C GLY A 126 -11.65 18.42 -14.06
N ILE A 127 -11.40 17.14 -14.36
CA ILE A 127 -12.44 16.12 -14.63
C ILE A 127 -12.67 15.24 -13.39
N GLY A 128 -12.51 15.80 -12.19
CA GLY A 128 -12.58 15.06 -10.92
C GLY A 128 -13.34 15.82 -9.85
#